data_AF-A0A813D6J7-F1
#
_entry.id   AF-A0A813D6J7-F1
#
_cell.length_a   1.000
_cell.length_b   1.000
_cell.length_c   1.000
_cell.angle_alpha   90.00
_cell.angle_beta   90.00
_cell.angle_gamma   90.00
#
_symmetry.space_group_name_H-M   'P 1'
#
loop_
_entity.id
_entity.type
_entity.pdbx_description
1 polymer ?
#
loop_
_entity_poly.entity_id
_entity_poly.type
_entity_poly.pdbx_seq_one_letter_code
_entity_poly.pdbx_strand_id
1 'polypeptide(L)'
;GALWATPLCQPGSPCGQQNLEMLRRVLVELGPVAVAVNSKAWYDYNGGVLTAKGCEGSSWNDLDHAAQLTGYNTSSDLPYWIVRKQWSTSWGEHGYIYLEYGKNTCGIANMASLPLMEGMPDIQGLGDRISVLQEEASSYTRPPSFERHYKQAIGELPADSGERH
;
A
#
# COMPACT_ATOMS: atom_id res chain seq x y z
N GLY A 1 21.30 5.26 -1.45
CA GLY A 1 20.81 4.02 -0.79
C GLY A 1 19.31 3.93 -0.93
N ALA A 2 18.70 2.83 -0.52
CA ALA A 2 17.25 2.66 -0.50
C ALA A 2 16.75 2.58 0.94
N LEU A 3 15.56 3.11 1.17
CA LEU A 3 14.89 3.06 2.46
C LEU A 3 13.86 1.93 2.43
N TRP A 4 14.00 0.92 3.29
CA TRP A 4 13.07 -0.20 3.29
C TRP A 4 11.76 0.17 3.98
N ALA A 5 10.64 0.04 3.27
CA ALA A 5 9.30 0.28 3.78
C ALA A 5 8.80 -0.87 4.68
N THR A 6 9.40 -2.04 4.56
CA THR A 6 9.13 -3.23 5.38
C THR A 6 10.44 -3.96 5.69
N PRO A 7 10.51 -4.78 6.76
CA PRO A 7 11.64 -5.67 6.97
C PRO A 7 11.84 -6.60 5.76
N LEU A 8 13.04 -6.58 5.18
CA LEU A 8 13.36 -7.41 4.03
C LEU A 8 13.08 -8.89 4.29
N CYS A 9 12.37 -9.53 3.36
CA CYS A 9 12.28 -10.98 3.36
C CYS A 9 13.65 -11.58 3.05
N GLN A 10 14.04 -12.60 3.82
CA GLN A 10 15.30 -13.30 3.61
C GLN A 10 15.27 -14.14 2.32
N PRO A 11 16.39 -14.20 1.57
CA PRO A 11 16.51 -15.09 0.43
C PRO A 11 16.13 -16.54 0.76
N GLY A 12 15.31 -17.15 -0.10
CA GLY A 12 14.81 -18.52 0.08
C GLY A 12 13.72 -18.71 1.15
N SER A 13 13.28 -17.66 1.84
CA SER A 13 12.22 -17.74 2.85
C SER A 13 10.81 -17.74 2.22
N PRO A 14 9.82 -18.40 2.87
CA PRO A 14 8.41 -18.29 2.49
C PRO A 14 7.77 -16.92 2.80
N CYS A 15 8.47 -16.01 3.49
CA CYS A 15 8.02 -14.64 3.75
C CYS A 15 6.66 -14.51 4.48
N GLY A 16 6.34 -15.45 5.38
CA GLY A 16 5.04 -15.50 6.07
C GLY A 16 4.78 -14.44 7.15
N GLN A 17 5.77 -13.58 7.46
CA GLN A 17 5.71 -12.61 8.57
C GLN A 17 5.92 -11.16 8.12
N GLN A 18 5.64 -10.86 6.86
CA GLN A 18 5.79 -9.50 6.35
C GLN A 18 4.81 -8.50 6.99
N ASN A 19 5.28 -7.29 7.26
CA ASN A 19 4.51 -6.27 7.97
C ASN A 19 3.71 -5.37 7.01
N LEU A 20 2.49 -5.78 6.69
CA LEU A 20 1.60 -5.05 5.78
C LEU A 20 1.09 -3.72 6.34
N GLU A 21 0.98 -3.61 7.67
CA GLU A 21 0.59 -2.35 8.31
C GLU A 21 1.70 -1.30 8.19
N MET A 22 2.97 -1.71 8.34
CA MET A 22 4.11 -0.84 8.09
C MET A 22 4.15 -0.39 6.64
N LEU A 23 3.91 -1.31 5.69
CA LEU A 23 3.82 -0.97 4.26
C LEU A 23 2.73 0.09 4.00
N ARG A 24 1.54 -0.09 4.59
CA ARG A 24 0.43 0.87 4.49
C ARG A 24 0.83 2.24 5.03
N ARG A 25 1.44 2.27 6.22
CA ARG A 25 1.83 3.52 6.90
C ARG A 25 2.86 4.29 6.09
N VAL A 26 3.92 3.60 5.66
CA VAL A 26 4.96 4.20 4.81
C VAL A 26 4.35 4.77 3.52
N LEU A 27 3.43 4.03 2.90
CA LEU A 27 2.71 4.51 1.71
C LEU A 27 1.92 5.80 1.97
N VAL A 28 1.23 5.90 3.12
CA VAL A 28 0.42 7.08 3.48
C VAL A 28 1.28 8.28 3.88
N GLU A 29 2.34 8.05 4.65
CA GLU A 29 3.15 9.12 5.25
C GLU A 29 4.24 9.64 4.31
N LEU A 30 4.82 8.76 3.49
CA LEU A 30 5.99 9.07 2.67
C LEU A 30 5.71 8.99 1.16
N GLY A 31 4.59 8.39 0.75
CA GLY A 31 4.15 8.32 -0.64
C GLY A 31 4.45 7.00 -1.35
N PRO A 32 4.43 6.97 -2.69
CA PRO A 32 4.47 5.73 -3.47
C PRO A 32 5.72 4.88 -3.24
N VAL A 33 5.52 3.58 -3.02
CA VAL A 33 6.57 2.63 -2.64
C VAL A 33 6.97 1.76 -3.83
N ALA A 34 8.26 1.63 -4.11
CA ALA A 34 8.78 0.66 -5.08
C ALA A 34 8.72 -0.74 -4.46
N VAL A 35 8.12 -1.70 -5.17
CA VAL A 35 7.91 -3.07 -4.68
C VAL A 35 8.42 -4.10 -5.68
N ALA A 36 8.97 -5.21 -5.21
CA ALA A 36 9.10 -6.42 -6.02
C ALA A 36 7.92 -7.35 -5.75
N VAL A 37 7.38 -7.95 -6.82
CA VAL A 37 6.19 -8.80 -6.79
C VAL A 37 6.36 -10.01 -7.71
N ASN A 38 5.60 -11.06 -7.45
CA ASN A 38 5.34 -12.14 -8.37
C ASN A 38 4.28 -11.70 -9.41
N SER A 39 4.67 -11.66 -10.68
CA SER A 39 3.83 -11.18 -11.78
C SER A 39 3.36 -12.26 -12.74
N LYS A 40 3.57 -13.55 -12.43
CA LYS A 40 3.20 -14.68 -13.31
C LYS A 40 1.76 -14.58 -13.84
N ALA A 41 0.81 -14.26 -12.97
CA ALA A 41 -0.60 -14.16 -13.32
C ALA A 41 -1.00 -12.82 -13.99
N TRP A 42 -0.09 -11.87 -14.16
CA TRP A 42 -0.43 -10.52 -14.61
C TRP A 42 -0.68 -10.44 -16.11
N TYR A 43 -0.16 -11.38 -16.90
CA TYR A 43 -0.41 -11.42 -18.34
C TYR A 43 -1.91 -11.58 -18.65
N ASP A 44 -2.60 -12.41 -17.87
CA ASP A 44 -4.02 -12.71 -18.04
C ASP A 44 -4.94 -11.76 -17.24
N TYR A 45 -4.36 -10.82 -16.50
CA TYR A 45 -5.13 -9.86 -15.70
C TYR A 45 -5.79 -8.80 -16.59
N ASN A 46 -7.13 -8.75 -16.52
CA ASN A 46 -7.95 -7.80 -17.29
C ASN A 46 -8.85 -6.91 -16.41
N GLY A 47 -8.79 -7.05 -15.08
CA GLY A 47 -9.56 -6.24 -14.13
C GLY A 47 -9.94 -6.98 -12.85
N GLY A 48 -10.51 -6.25 -11.89
CA GLY A 48 -10.91 -6.76 -10.58
C GLY A 48 -9.74 -6.92 -9.60
N VAL A 49 -9.97 -7.57 -8.46
CA VAL A 49 -8.93 -7.79 -7.44
C VAL A 49 -8.29 -9.16 -7.61
N LEU A 50 -6.98 -9.19 -7.91
CA LEU A 50 -6.18 -10.41 -7.91
C LEU A 50 -5.90 -10.83 -6.46
N THR A 51 -6.41 -12.01 -6.09
CA THR A 51 -6.25 -12.56 -4.73
C THR A 51 -4.89 -13.21 -4.52
N ALA A 52 -4.48 -13.40 -3.26
CA ALA A 52 -3.23 -14.07 -2.90
C ALA A 52 -3.12 -15.47 -3.53
N LYS A 53 -4.24 -16.19 -3.66
CA LYS A 53 -4.28 -17.51 -4.32
C LYS A 53 -3.98 -17.40 -5.82
N GLY A 54 -4.43 -16.32 -6.47
CA GLY A 54 -4.23 -16.08 -7.89
C GLY A 54 -2.80 -15.71 -8.27
N CYS A 55 -1.95 -15.35 -7.32
CA CYS A 55 -0.54 -15.01 -7.59
C CYS A 55 0.36 -16.24 -7.80
N GLU A 56 -0.10 -17.45 -7.48
CA GLU A 56 0.70 -18.69 -7.60
C GLU A 56 2.03 -18.67 -6.82
N GLY A 57 2.10 -17.87 -5.75
CA GLY A 57 3.28 -17.77 -4.89
C GLY A 57 3.53 -16.35 -4.37
N SER A 58 4.09 -16.28 -3.17
CA SER A 58 4.48 -15.02 -2.50
C SER A 58 5.81 -15.16 -1.75
N SER A 59 6.58 -16.22 -1.99
CA SER A 59 7.88 -16.41 -1.36
C SER A 59 8.92 -15.47 -1.97
N TRP A 60 10.11 -15.41 -1.37
CA TRP A 60 11.21 -14.62 -1.93
C TRP A 60 11.57 -15.05 -3.36
N ASN A 61 11.55 -16.36 -3.64
CA ASN A 61 11.93 -16.91 -4.95
C ASN A 61 10.87 -16.67 -6.03
N ASP A 62 9.65 -16.27 -5.66
CA ASP A 62 8.56 -16.02 -6.59
C ASP A 62 8.59 -14.59 -7.17
N LEU A 63 9.37 -13.69 -6.57
CA LEU A 63 9.46 -12.30 -7.01
C LEU A 63 10.18 -12.22 -8.36
N ASP A 64 9.52 -11.66 -9.37
CA ASP A 64 10.05 -11.58 -10.74
C ASP A 64 9.87 -10.21 -11.40
N HIS A 65 9.20 -9.27 -10.73
CA HIS A 65 8.87 -7.97 -11.33
C HIS A 65 8.95 -6.81 -10.34
N ALA A 66 9.45 -5.67 -10.81
CA ALA A 66 9.42 -4.41 -10.09
C ALA A 66 8.18 -3.59 -10.48
N ALA A 67 7.46 -3.07 -9.49
CA ALA A 67 6.26 -2.26 -9.66
C ALA A 67 6.23 -1.12 -8.64
N GLN A 68 5.16 -0.30 -8.69
CA GLN A 68 4.99 0.81 -7.76
C GLN A 68 3.64 0.69 -7.04
N LEU A 69 3.68 0.54 -5.72
CA LEU A 69 2.51 0.64 -4.87
C LEU A 69 2.15 2.12 -4.68
N THR A 70 0.93 2.48 -5.04
CA THR A 70 0.47 3.90 -5.12
C THR A 70 -0.72 4.22 -4.22
N GLY A 71 -1.41 3.19 -3.70
CA GLY A 71 -2.58 3.40 -2.86
C GLY A 71 -3.18 2.09 -2.36
N TYR A 72 -4.30 2.19 -1.67
CA TYR A 72 -5.14 1.06 -1.24
C TYR A 72 -6.58 1.53 -1.05
N ASN A 73 -7.51 0.58 -1.06
CA ASN A 73 -8.91 0.80 -0.73
C ASN A 73 -9.37 -0.32 0.22
N THR A 74 -9.73 0.06 1.45
CA THR A 74 -10.26 -0.84 2.48
C THR A 74 -11.78 -0.74 2.67
N SER A 75 -12.44 0.16 1.93
CA SER A 75 -13.90 0.37 2.01
C SER A 75 -14.67 -0.51 1.01
N SER A 76 -13.96 -1.20 0.11
CA SER A 76 -14.52 -2.20 -0.82
C SER A 76 -14.87 -3.50 -0.10
N ASP A 77 -15.88 -4.23 -0.60
CA ASP A 77 -16.23 -5.59 -0.15
C ASP A 77 -15.03 -6.54 -0.18
N LEU A 78 -14.16 -6.36 -1.18
CA LEU A 78 -12.85 -7.00 -1.25
C LEU A 78 -11.79 -5.90 -1.25
N PRO A 79 -11.16 -5.62 -0.08
CA PRO A 79 -10.08 -4.64 0.04
C PRO A 79 -8.89 -4.93 -0.88
N TYR A 80 -8.25 -3.89 -1.41
CA TYR A 80 -7.12 -4.05 -2.33
C TYR A 80 -6.05 -2.96 -2.23
N TRP A 81 -4.82 -3.35 -2.56
CA TRP A 81 -3.70 -2.47 -2.90
C TRP A 81 -3.81 -2.00 -4.35
N ILE A 82 -3.39 -0.78 -4.63
CA ILE A 82 -3.36 -0.19 -5.97
C ILE A 82 -1.91 -0.15 -6.45
N VAL A 83 -1.58 -1.06 -7.36
CA VAL A 83 -0.22 -1.22 -7.86
C VAL A 83 -0.16 -0.74 -9.31
N ARG A 84 0.63 0.30 -9.55
CA ARG A 84 0.92 0.80 -10.88
C ARG A 84 1.93 -0.11 -11.55
N LYS A 85 1.64 -0.43 -12.80
CA LYS A 85 2.58 -1.06 -13.71
C LYS A 85 3.03 -0.07 -14.78
N GLN A 86 4.24 -0.26 -15.30
CA GLN A 86 4.81 0.55 -16.37
C GLN A 86 4.34 0.14 -17.80
N TRP A 87 3.14 -0.43 -17.93
CA TRP A 87 2.56 -0.83 -19.24
C TRP A 87 1.60 0.25 -19.78
N SER A 88 1.05 -0.01 -20.98
CA SER A 88 0.01 0.82 -21.59
C SER A 88 -1.19 1.00 -20.66
N THR A 89 -1.87 2.15 -20.76
CA THR A 89 -3.14 2.42 -20.05
C THR A 89 -4.28 1.50 -20.50
N SER A 90 -4.10 0.74 -21.58
CA SER A 90 -5.07 -0.24 -22.07
C SER A 90 -5.03 -1.59 -21.34
N TRP A 91 -4.07 -1.82 -20.43
CA TRP A 91 -3.95 -3.06 -19.68
C TRP A 91 -4.54 -2.94 -18.27
N GLY A 92 -5.22 -3.99 -17.80
CA GLY A 92 -5.77 -4.06 -16.45
C GLY A 92 -6.73 -2.90 -16.15
N GLU A 93 -6.60 -2.36 -14.94
CA GLU A 93 -7.39 -1.21 -14.47
C GLU A 93 -6.70 0.09 -14.86
N HIS A 94 -6.76 0.45 -16.14
CA HIS A 94 -6.12 1.65 -16.68
C HIS A 94 -4.59 1.75 -16.46
N GLY A 95 -3.88 0.63 -16.59
CA GLY A 95 -2.44 0.51 -16.33
C GLY A 95 -2.10 0.12 -14.89
N TYR A 96 -3.11 -0.20 -14.08
CA TYR A 96 -2.97 -0.66 -12.71
C TYR A 96 -3.47 -2.10 -12.55
N ILE A 97 -3.02 -2.71 -11.46
CA ILE A 97 -3.56 -3.95 -10.95
C ILE A 97 -3.97 -3.76 -9.50
N TYR A 98 -5.11 -4.33 -9.14
CA TYR A 98 -5.57 -4.38 -7.75
C TYR A 98 -5.20 -5.72 -7.14
N LEU A 99 -4.42 -5.69 -6.07
CA LEU A 99 -3.98 -6.88 -5.34
C LEU A 99 -4.73 -6.97 -4.02
N GLU A 100 -5.22 -8.14 -3.61
CA GLU A 100 -5.92 -8.32 -2.34
C GLU A 100 -5.13 -7.74 -1.16
N TYR A 101 -5.81 -6.88 -0.39
CA TYR A 101 -5.26 -6.22 0.79
C TYR A 101 -5.33 -7.16 2.01
N GLY A 102 -4.45 -6.95 3.00
CA GLY A 102 -4.42 -7.74 4.24
C GLY A 102 -3.72 -9.08 4.11
N LYS A 103 -3.26 -9.45 2.90
CA LYS A 103 -2.36 -10.57 2.65
C LYS A 103 -1.10 -10.07 1.95
N ASN A 104 -0.02 -10.85 2.05
CA ASN A 104 1.21 -10.62 1.29
C ASN A 104 1.02 -11.08 -0.17
N THR A 105 -0.02 -10.57 -0.81
CA THR A 105 -0.47 -10.92 -2.16
C THR A 105 0.66 -10.65 -3.15
N CYS A 106 1.04 -11.68 -3.91
CA CYS A 106 2.15 -11.65 -4.87
C CYS A 106 3.49 -11.22 -4.22
N GLY A 107 3.66 -11.35 -2.90
CA GLY A 107 4.88 -10.97 -2.20
C GLY A 107 5.11 -9.46 -2.08
N ILE A 108 4.07 -8.62 -2.21
CA ILE A 108 4.16 -7.15 -2.25
C ILE A 108 4.99 -6.50 -1.13
N ALA A 109 5.08 -7.14 0.04
CA ALA A 109 5.83 -6.63 1.17
C ALA A 109 7.22 -7.25 1.34
N ASN A 110 7.62 -8.21 0.51
CA ASN A 110 8.91 -8.92 0.65
C ASN A 110 10.11 -8.00 0.42
N MET A 111 9.98 -7.09 -0.54
CA MET A 111 10.99 -6.12 -0.95
C MET A 111 10.29 -4.82 -1.33
N ALA A 112 10.03 -3.97 -0.33
CA ALA A 112 9.36 -2.70 -0.51
C ALA A 112 10.29 -1.56 -0.07
N SER A 113 10.49 -0.55 -0.92
CA SER A 113 11.43 0.53 -0.65
C SER A 113 11.03 1.88 -1.23
N LEU A 114 11.61 2.93 -0.65
CA LEU A 114 11.54 4.30 -1.13
C LEU A 114 12.96 4.77 -1.52
N PRO A 115 13.08 5.71 -2.48
CA PRO A 115 14.35 6.37 -2.72
C PRO A 115 14.74 7.18 -1.49
N LEU A 116 16.00 7.08 -1.06
CA LEU A 116 16.54 8.02 -0.08
C LEU A 116 16.66 9.40 -0.74
N MET A 117 15.89 10.37 -0.25
CA MET A 117 16.04 11.78 -0.61
C MET A 117 16.69 12.55 0.54
N GLU A 118 17.52 13.53 0.21
CA GLU A 118 18.16 14.41 1.19
C GLU A 118 17.08 15.20 1.95
N GLY A 119 17.06 15.08 3.28
CA GLY A 119 16.06 15.73 4.16
C GLY A 119 14.90 14.85 4.64
N MET A 120 14.83 13.57 4.26
CA MET A 120 13.88 12.63 4.88
C MET A 120 14.28 12.35 6.36
N PRO A 121 13.32 12.29 7.30
CA PRO A 121 13.62 11.93 8.68
C PRO A 121 14.24 10.53 8.77
N ASP A 122 15.20 10.36 9.68
CA ASP A 122 15.85 9.07 9.96
C ASP A 122 14.79 8.02 10.36
N ILE A 123 14.86 6.82 9.78
CA ILE A 123 13.89 5.75 10.04
C ILE A 123 13.97 5.24 11.47
N GLN A 124 15.12 5.33 12.14
CA GLN A 124 15.18 5.04 13.57
C GLN A 124 14.28 6.01 14.36
N GLY A 125 14.32 7.31 14.00
CA GLY A 125 13.46 8.35 14.56
C GLY A 125 11.99 8.24 14.15
N LEU A 126 11.69 7.72 12.95
CA LEU A 126 10.31 7.32 12.59
C LEU A 126 9.87 6.10 13.41
N GLY A 127 10.71 5.08 13.63
CA GLY A 127 10.39 3.91 14.46
C GLY A 127 10.09 4.29 15.92
N ASP A 128 10.87 5.22 16.47
CA ASP A 128 10.66 5.76 17.81
C ASP A 128 9.39 6.62 17.87
N ARG A 129 9.14 7.48 16.86
CA ARG A 129 7.88 8.23 16.74
C ARG A 129 6.67 7.34 16.47
N ILE A 130 6.83 6.23 15.76
CA ILE A 130 5.78 5.24 15.48
C ILE A 130 5.37 4.52 16.75
N SER A 131 6.33 4.19 17.64
CA SER A 131 6.06 3.58 18.94
C SER A 131 5.23 4.53 19.82
N VAL A 132 5.61 5.82 19.87
CA VAL A 132 4.88 6.87 20.60
C VAL A 132 3.49 7.11 20.00
N LEU A 133 3.37 7.21 18.67
CA LEU A 133 2.09 7.44 18.00
C LEU A 133 1.16 6.21 18.04
N GLN A 134 1.67 4.99 18.22
CA GLN A 134 0.84 3.80 18.48
C GLN A 134 0.15 3.86 19.84
N GLU A 135 0.84 4.36 20.87
CA GLU A 135 0.23 4.60 22.18
C GLU A 135 -0.83 5.71 22.09
N GLU A 136 -0.52 6.82 21.41
CA GLU A 136 -1.48 7.93 21.22
C GLU A 136 -2.69 7.52 20.37
N ALA A 137 -2.50 6.82 19.25
CA ALA A 137 -3.58 6.36 18.38
C ALA A 137 -4.50 5.31 19.04
N SER A 138 -3.98 4.53 20.00
CA SER A 138 -4.80 3.60 20.79
C SER A 138 -5.73 4.31 21.78
N SER A 139 -5.41 5.56 22.14
CA SER A 139 -6.20 6.42 23.02
C SER A 139 -7.06 7.45 22.26
N TYR A 140 -6.79 7.66 20.97
CA TYR A 140 -7.46 8.68 20.17
C TYR A 140 -8.82 8.21 19.66
N THR A 141 -9.88 8.86 20.15
CA THR A 141 -11.22 8.78 19.55
C THR A 141 -11.33 9.84 18.45
N ARG A 142 -11.64 9.39 17.23
CA ARG A 142 -11.69 10.26 16.04
C ARG A 142 -12.76 11.35 16.21
N PRO A 143 -12.44 12.63 15.98
CA PRO A 143 -13.40 13.71 16.12
C PRO A 143 -14.45 13.65 15.00
N PRO A 144 -15.74 13.92 15.29
CA PRO A 144 -16.84 13.83 14.33
C PRO A 144 -16.67 14.69 13.07
N SER A 145 -15.87 15.76 13.13
CA SER A 145 -15.62 16.68 12.00
C SER A 145 -14.78 16.04 10.89
N PHE A 146 -13.88 15.11 11.22
CA PHE A 146 -13.01 14.46 10.24
C PHE A 146 -13.82 13.51 9.34
N GLU A 147 -14.77 12.78 9.92
CA GLU A 147 -15.66 11.87 9.18
C GLU A 147 -16.52 12.63 8.16
N ARG A 148 -16.97 13.84 8.51
CA ARG A 148 -17.74 14.70 7.61
C ARG A 148 -16.90 15.16 6.41
N HIS A 149 -15.69 15.65 6.64
CA HIS A 149 -14.81 16.10 5.56
C HIS A 149 -14.37 14.95 4.65
N TYR A 150 -14.09 13.77 5.23
CA TYR A 150 -13.79 12.58 4.44
C TYR A 150 -14.95 12.20 3.52
N LYS A 151 -16.17 12.14 4.05
CA LYS A 151 -17.38 11.85 3.26
C LYS A 151 -17.67 12.89 2.18
N GLN A 152 -17.35 14.17 2.41
CA GLN A 152 -17.42 15.20 1.38
C GLN A 152 -16.36 15.01 0.29
N ALA A 153 -15.14 14.62 0.67
CA ALA A 153 -14.04 14.41 -0.28
C ALA A 153 -14.27 13.20 -1.22
N ILE A 154 -14.97 12.17 -0.74
CA ILE A 154 -15.33 10.99 -1.54
C ILE A 154 -16.72 11.09 -2.20
N GLY A 155 -17.40 12.23 -2.06
CA GLY A 155 -18.70 12.49 -2.69
C GLY A 155 -19.90 11.78 -2.06
N GLU A 156 -19.74 11.18 -0.87
CA GLU A 156 -20.83 10.57 -0.10
C GLU A 156 -21.69 11.62 0.64
N LEU A 157 -21.15 12.82 0.85
CA LEU A 157 -21.88 13.99 1.33
C LEU A 157 -21.73 15.16 0.35
N PRO A 158 -22.79 15.96 0.13
CA PRO A 158 -22.69 17.15 -0.69
C PRO A 158 -21.67 18.14 -0.10
N ALA A 159 -20.89 18.77 -0.98
CA ALA A 159 -19.99 19.84 -0.61
C ALA A 159 -20.80 20.99 0.00
N ASP A 160 -20.30 21.53 1.11
CA ASP A 160 -21.00 22.59 1.84
C ASP A 160 -21.12 23.82 0.92
N SER A 161 -22.35 24.18 0.56
CA SER A 161 -22.62 25.39 -0.21
C SER A 161 -22.45 26.58 0.72
N GLY A 162 -21.20 27.00 0.93
CA GLY A 162 -20.88 28.12 1.79
C GLY A 162 -21.67 29.36 1.41
N GLU A 163 -22.60 29.76 2.28
CA GLU A 163 -23.10 31.12 2.33
C GLU A 163 -21.93 32.03 2.69
N ARG A 164 -21.57 32.91 1.75
CA ARG A 164 -20.67 34.03 2.02
C ARG A 164 -21.40 35.05 2.88
N HIS A 165 -20.88 35.30 4.08
CA HIS A 165 -21.01 36.57 4.79
C HIS A 165 -19.63 37.07 5.17
#